data_AF-A0A9X3IRC2-F1
#
_entry.id   AF-A0A9X3IRC2-F1
#
_cell.length_a   1.000
_cell.length_b   1.000
_cell.length_c   1.000
_cell.angle_alpha   90.00
_cell.angle_beta   90.00
_cell.angle_gamma   90.00
#
_symmetry.space_group_name_H-M   'P 1'
#
loop_
_entity.id
_entity.type
_entity.pdbx_description
1 polymer ?
#
loop_
_entity_poly.entity_id
_entity_poly.type
_entity_poly.pdbx_seq_one_letter_code
_entity_poly.pdbx_strand_id
1 'polypeptide(L)'
;MELAGIDLAWHGEKNPSAIAVGNLEQNVLHLSELYPACIGIRDIMNISANACGIAIDAPLIINNASGQRECEKKIGSMYGSRGASCHTSNLNLYPDALSVNFANALIAQGFSHLDTNKWIIECYPHPSLIEIFGLPERLKYKKGKKAVKILGQVKLADLIKSLSESEILKFIIPKQFEKHLDEAYINKLIGKSIKTNEDVLDSIICLYIAGLYQLKKSGRLFGDKQNGYVWVPQGMCV
;
A
#
# COMPACT_ATOMS: atom_id res chain seq x y z
N MET A 1 8.49 -14.73 -8.65
CA MET A 1 7.04 -14.68 -8.32
C MET A 1 6.58 -13.25 -8.52
N GLU A 2 5.60 -13.01 -9.37
CA GLU A 2 5.09 -11.65 -9.60
C GLU A 2 4.14 -11.25 -8.46
N LEU A 3 4.36 -10.06 -7.91
CA LEU A 3 3.58 -9.44 -6.85
C LEU A 3 3.16 -8.03 -7.28
N ALA A 4 2.07 -7.53 -6.70
CA ALA A 4 1.62 -6.16 -6.92
C ALA A 4 1.33 -5.43 -5.60
N GLY A 5 1.63 -4.13 -5.60
CA GLY A 5 1.27 -3.17 -4.56
C GLY A 5 0.39 -2.07 -5.14
N ILE A 6 -0.73 -1.78 -4.48
CA ILE A 6 -1.74 -0.86 -5.02
C ILE A 6 -2.12 0.18 -3.96
N ASP A 7 -1.88 1.46 -4.26
CA ASP A 7 -2.55 2.58 -3.58
C ASP A 7 -3.87 2.84 -4.31
N LEU A 8 -4.95 2.32 -3.73
CA LEU A 8 -6.26 2.29 -4.40
C LEU A 8 -7.07 3.53 -4.05
N ALA A 9 -7.56 4.23 -5.08
CA ALA A 9 -8.45 5.35 -4.88
C ALA A 9 -9.79 4.92 -4.27
N TRP A 10 -10.20 5.60 -3.20
CA TRP A 10 -11.52 5.38 -2.57
C TRP A 10 -12.69 5.63 -3.54
N HIS A 11 -12.52 6.58 -4.48
CA HIS A 11 -13.48 6.89 -5.54
C HIS A 11 -12.79 6.87 -6.92
N GLY A 12 -12.55 5.67 -7.45
CA GLY A 12 -11.71 5.45 -8.63
C GLY A 12 -12.26 5.88 -9.99
N GLU A 13 -13.51 6.37 -10.06
CA GLU A 13 -14.03 7.03 -11.27
C GLU A 13 -13.51 8.47 -11.44
N LYS A 14 -13.12 9.11 -10.32
CA LYS A 14 -12.70 10.51 -10.29
C LYS A 14 -11.23 10.69 -9.93
N ASN A 15 -10.65 9.71 -9.24
CA ASN A 15 -9.27 9.76 -8.76
C ASN A 15 -8.51 8.52 -9.26
N PRO A 16 -7.29 8.70 -9.77
CA PRO A 16 -6.49 7.57 -10.20
C PRO A 16 -5.95 6.77 -9.00
N SER A 17 -5.69 5.49 -9.24
CA SER A 17 -4.92 4.62 -8.34
C SER A 17 -3.49 4.48 -8.87
N ALA A 18 -2.52 4.18 -8.01
CA ALA A 18 -1.16 3.84 -8.44
C ALA A 18 -0.88 2.36 -8.19
N ILE A 19 -0.13 1.74 -9.10
CA ILE A 19 0.20 0.32 -9.05
C ILE A 19 1.70 0.14 -9.27
N ALA A 20 2.35 -0.61 -8.38
CA ALA A 20 3.70 -1.10 -8.54
C ALA A 20 3.65 -2.62 -8.70
N VAL A 21 4.28 -3.14 -9.76
CA VAL A 21 4.42 -4.58 -10.00
C VAL A 21 5.89 -4.95 -9.86
N GLY A 22 6.16 -6.08 -9.21
CA GLY A 22 7.53 -6.54 -9.03
C GLY A 22 7.66 -8.05 -9.01
N ASN A 23 8.89 -8.50 -9.24
CA ASN A 23 9.25 -9.90 -9.21
C ASN A 23 10.07 -10.19 -7.96
N LEU A 24 9.57 -11.10 -7.13
CA LEU A 24 10.28 -11.64 -5.97
C LEU A 24 11.02 -12.92 -6.37
N GLU A 25 12.33 -12.91 -6.19
CA GLU A 25 13.23 -14.06 -6.35
C GLU A 25 14.05 -14.22 -5.07
N GLN A 26 13.94 -15.37 -4.41
CA GLN A 26 14.51 -15.58 -3.08
C GLN A 26 14.11 -14.44 -2.12
N ASN A 27 15.05 -13.64 -1.63
CA ASN A 27 14.82 -12.48 -0.77
C ASN A 27 15.09 -11.14 -1.48
N VAL A 28 15.05 -11.13 -2.81
CA VAL A 28 15.24 -9.92 -3.62
C VAL A 28 13.96 -9.62 -4.39
N LEU A 29 13.42 -8.44 -4.15
CA LEU A 29 12.26 -7.90 -4.86
C LEU A 29 12.77 -6.92 -5.92
N HIS A 30 12.36 -7.10 -7.17
CA HIS A 30 12.69 -6.21 -8.27
C HIS A 30 11.42 -5.49 -8.72
N LEU A 31 11.40 -4.16 -8.67
CA LEU A 31 10.32 -3.40 -9.31
C LEU A 31 10.42 -3.56 -10.83
N SER A 32 9.40 -4.14 -11.46
CA SER A 32 9.36 -4.40 -12.90
C SER A 32 8.52 -3.38 -13.65
N GLU A 33 7.40 -2.95 -13.07
CA GLU A 33 6.49 -1.99 -13.69
C GLU A 33 5.92 -1.02 -12.67
N LEU A 34 5.63 0.20 -13.12
CA LEU A 34 5.07 1.24 -12.28
C LEU A 34 4.05 2.05 -13.08
N TYR A 35 2.84 2.14 -12.54
CA TYR A 35 1.71 2.83 -13.13
C TYR A 35 1.26 3.96 -12.21
N PRO A 36 1.69 5.21 -12.48
CA PRO A 36 1.40 6.33 -11.58
C PRO A 36 -0.07 6.75 -11.50
N ALA A 37 -0.87 6.37 -12.50
CA ALA A 37 -2.27 6.74 -12.56
C ALA A 37 -3.08 5.77 -13.43
N CYS A 38 -3.90 4.94 -12.80
CA CYS A 38 -4.87 4.03 -13.42
C CYS A 38 -6.28 4.44 -13.01
N ILE A 39 -7.24 4.40 -13.93
CA ILE A 39 -8.63 4.80 -13.67
C ILE A 39 -9.54 3.59 -13.88
N GLY A 40 -10.38 3.32 -12.89
CA GLY A 40 -11.38 2.26 -12.96
C GLY A 40 -10.83 0.84 -12.74
N ILE A 41 -11.74 -0.05 -12.36
CA ILE A 41 -11.43 -1.43 -11.96
C ILE A 41 -10.80 -2.26 -13.08
N ARG A 42 -11.18 -2.01 -14.34
CA ARG A 42 -10.74 -2.82 -15.49
C ARG A 42 -9.25 -2.68 -15.73
N ASP A 43 -8.74 -1.44 -15.70
CA ASP A 43 -7.31 -1.17 -15.90
C ASP A 43 -6.49 -1.79 -14.77
N ILE A 44 -6.96 -1.62 -13.53
CA ILE A 44 -6.30 -2.17 -12.34
C ILE A 44 -6.28 -3.71 -12.38
N MET A 45 -7.40 -4.34 -12.78
CA MET A 45 -7.47 -5.80 -12.97
C MET A 45 -6.51 -6.29 -14.05
N ASN A 46 -6.46 -5.62 -15.20
CA ASN A 46 -5.58 -6.02 -16.30
C ASN A 46 -4.10 -5.98 -15.91
N ILE A 47 -3.70 -4.95 -15.17
CA ILE A 47 -2.32 -4.76 -14.71
C ILE A 47 -1.94 -5.80 -13.65
N SER A 48 -2.87 -6.16 -12.77
CA SER A 48 -2.60 -7.07 -11.64
C SER A 48 -2.97 -8.53 -11.88
N ALA A 49 -3.43 -8.88 -13.10
CA ALA A 49 -3.98 -10.20 -13.42
C ALA A 49 -2.97 -11.34 -13.25
N ASN A 50 -1.70 -11.09 -13.53
CA ASN A 50 -0.62 -12.08 -13.50
C ASN A 50 0.03 -12.21 -12.11
N ALA A 51 -0.23 -11.26 -11.20
CA ALA A 51 0.34 -11.30 -9.87
C ALA A 51 -0.21 -12.49 -9.08
N CYS A 52 0.66 -13.20 -8.37
CA CYS A 52 0.26 -14.25 -7.43
C CYS A 52 -0.10 -13.69 -6.06
N GLY A 53 0.29 -12.44 -5.76
CA GLY A 53 0.02 -11.79 -4.49
C GLY A 53 -0.16 -10.29 -4.64
N ILE A 54 -1.19 -9.73 -4.03
CA ILE A 54 -1.52 -8.30 -4.14
C ILE A 54 -1.75 -7.71 -2.75
N ALA A 55 -0.98 -6.68 -2.39
CA ALA A 55 -1.22 -5.85 -1.22
C ALA A 55 -1.88 -4.53 -1.63
N ILE A 56 -3.00 -4.19 -1.00
CA ILE A 56 -3.88 -3.11 -1.40
C ILE A 56 -4.10 -2.16 -0.22
N ASP A 57 -3.76 -0.88 -0.37
CA ASP A 57 -4.11 0.19 0.59
C ASP A 57 -5.58 0.63 0.37
N ALA A 58 -6.51 -0.24 0.74
CA ALA A 58 -7.92 0.08 0.85
C ALA A 58 -8.70 -1.00 1.61
N PRO A 59 -9.85 -0.65 2.23
CA PRO A 59 -10.77 -1.62 2.84
C PRO A 59 -11.24 -2.70 1.85
N LEU A 60 -10.86 -3.96 2.04
CA LEU A 60 -11.27 -5.04 1.11
C LEU A 60 -12.59 -5.69 1.49
N ILE A 61 -12.98 -5.59 2.77
CA ILE A 61 -14.24 -6.10 3.30
C ILE A 61 -14.85 -5.00 4.17
N ILE A 62 -16.11 -4.64 3.87
CA ILE A 62 -16.90 -3.67 4.61
C ILE A 62 -18.31 -4.25 4.79
N ASN A 63 -18.67 -4.61 6.02
CA ASN A 63 -19.97 -5.21 6.34
C ASN A 63 -20.80 -4.37 7.32
N ASN A 64 -20.17 -3.46 8.05
CA ASN A 64 -20.84 -2.63 9.05
C ASN A 64 -21.56 -1.45 8.38
N ALA A 65 -22.79 -1.18 8.84
CA ALA A 65 -23.58 -0.05 8.35
C ALA A 65 -22.94 1.32 8.68
N SER A 66 -22.41 1.47 9.90
CA SER A 66 -21.82 2.72 10.39
C SER A 66 -20.63 2.47 11.34
N GLY A 67 -19.94 3.55 11.72
CA GLY A 67 -18.77 3.47 12.59
C GLY A 67 -17.53 2.88 11.92
N GLN A 68 -16.48 2.65 12.71
CA GLN A 68 -15.25 1.98 12.27
C GLN A 68 -15.40 0.45 12.33
N ARG A 69 -14.75 -0.25 11.39
CA ARG A 69 -14.56 -1.70 11.45
C ARG A 69 -13.71 -2.07 12.67
N GLU A 70 -13.85 -3.28 13.16
CA GLU A 70 -13.07 -3.75 14.33
C GLU A 70 -11.56 -3.75 14.06
N CYS A 71 -11.12 -4.05 12.83
CA CYS A 71 -9.72 -3.94 12.43
C CYS A 71 -9.19 -2.50 12.55
N GLU A 72 -9.97 -1.51 12.12
CA GLU A 72 -9.63 -0.08 12.18
C GLU A 72 -9.52 0.42 13.63
N LYS A 73 -10.45 0.00 14.50
CA LYS A 73 -10.38 0.30 15.94
C LYS A 73 -9.12 -0.25 16.58
N LYS A 74 -8.77 -1.51 16.27
CA LYS A 74 -7.55 -2.15 16.80
C LYS A 74 -6.28 -1.46 16.30
N ILE A 75 -6.24 -1.05 15.03
CA ILE A 75 -5.15 -0.21 14.50
C ILE A 75 -5.09 1.12 15.27
N GLY A 76 -6.22 1.82 15.44
CA GLY A 76 -6.28 3.08 16.18
C GLY A 76 -5.80 2.95 17.62
N SER A 77 -6.15 1.86 18.31
CA SER A 77 -5.67 1.58 19.66
C SER A 77 -4.16 1.38 19.74
N MET A 78 -3.54 0.81 18.70
CA MET A 78 -2.12 0.47 18.71
C MET A 78 -1.23 1.61 18.19
N TYR A 79 -1.69 2.27 17.13
CA TYR A 79 -0.89 3.22 16.35
C TYR A 79 -1.42 4.66 16.44
N GLY A 80 -2.56 4.89 17.09
CA GLY A 80 -3.19 6.21 17.14
C GLY A 80 -2.37 7.27 17.88
N SER A 81 -1.70 6.90 18.97
CA SER A 81 -0.76 7.79 19.69
C SER A 81 0.46 8.18 18.84
N ARG A 82 0.79 7.35 17.85
CA ARG A 82 1.85 7.55 16.83
C ARG A 82 1.29 8.16 15.55
N GLY A 83 0.03 8.60 15.57
CA GLY A 83 -0.68 9.22 14.46
C GLY A 83 -1.13 8.28 13.33
N ALA A 84 -0.89 6.97 13.39
CA ALA A 84 -1.27 6.06 12.30
C ALA A 84 -2.63 5.38 12.56
N SER A 85 -3.71 6.17 12.57
CA SER A 85 -5.10 5.67 12.66
C SER A 85 -5.79 5.62 11.30
N CYS A 86 -6.57 4.56 11.07
CA CYS A 86 -7.36 4.39 9.85
C CYS A 86 -8.42 5.48 9.65
N HIS A 87 -8.73 5.73 8.39
CA HIS A 87 -9.98 6.36 8.01
C HIS A 87 -11.13 5.38 8.23
N THR A 88 -12.30 5.89 8.63
CA THR A 88 -13.50 5.08 8.85
C THR A 88 -14.04 4.57 7.52
N SER A 89 -14.29 3.27 7.42
CA SER A 89 -15.04 2.68 6.31
C SER A 89 -16.28 1.92 6.80
N ASN A 90 -17.41 2.16 6.13
CA ASN A 90 -18.71 1.54 6.41
C ASN A 90 -19.64 1.73 5.21
N LEU A 91 -20.76 0.99 5.20
CA LEU A 91 -21.70 0.99 4.09
C LEU A 91 -22.46 2.32 3.93
N ASN A 92 -22.64 3.12 4.98
CA ASN A 92 -23.25 4.45 4.84
C ASN A 92 -22.34 5.44 4.09
N LEU A 93 -21.02 5.32 4.24
CA LEU A 93 -20.04 6.16 3.55
C LEU A 93 -19.68 5.61 2.16
N TYR A 94 -19.59 4.28 2.05
CA TYR A 94 -19.16 3.56 0.85
C TYR A 94 -20.06 2.34 0.59
N PRO A 95 -21.32 2.57 0.16
CA PRO A 95 -22.27 1.47 -0.07
C PRO A 95 -21.80 0.53 -1.20
N ASP A 96 -21.15 1.09 -2.21
CA ASP A 96 -20.60 0.36 -3.37
C ASP A 96 -19.09 0.62 -3.48
N ALA A 97 -18.34 0.30 -2.42
CA ALA A 97 -16.91 0.57 -2.34
C ALA A 97 -16.13 -0.08 -3.50
N LEU A 98 -15.37 0.72 -4.26
CA LEU A 98 -14.52 0.24 -5.35
C LEU A 98 -13.57 -0.88 -4.89
N SER A 99 -13.01 -0.73 -3.68
CA SER A 99 -12.07 -1.67 -3.08
C SER A 99 -12.69 -3.05 -2.81
N VAL A 100 -13.94 -3.08 -2.34
CA VAL A 100 -14.69 -4.33 -2.11
C VAL A 100 -15.05 -4.97 -3.45
N ASN A 101 -15.52 -4.17 -4.42
CA ASN A 101 -15.81 -4.66 -5.77
C ASN A 101 -14.56 -5.23 -6.47
N PHE A 102 -13.40 -4.58 -6.30
CA PHE A 102 -12.12 -5.04 -6.80
C PHE A 102 -11.67 -6.34 -6.12
N ALA A 103 -11.77 -6.44 -4.80
CA ALA A 103 -11.49 -7.68 -4.08
C ALA A 103 -12.36 -8.84 -4.58
N ASN A 104 -13.67 -8.62 -4.74
CA ASN A 104 -14.61 -9.62 -5.26
C ASN A 104 -14.27 -10.05 -6.70
N ALA A 105 -13.87 -9.11 -7.56
CA ALA A 105 -13.43 -9.42 -8.91
C ALA A 105 -12.15 -10.28 -8.93
N LEU A 106 -11.19 -10.02 -8.03
CA LEU A 106 -10.01 -10.86 -7.86
C LEU A 106 -10.38 -12.25 -7.32
N ILE A 107 -11.28 -12.34 -6.35
CA ILE A 107 -11.75 -13.64 -5.83
C ILE A 107 -12.39 -14.48 -6.93
N ALA A 108 -13.18 -13.86 -7.80
CA ALA A 108 -13.75 -14.53 -8.97
C ALA A 108 -12.68 -15.05 -9.96
N GLN A 109 -11.46 -14.50 -9.93
CA GLN A 109 -10.29 -14.96 -10.69
C GLN A 109 -9.39 -15.94 -9.90
N GLY A 110 -9.88 -16.45 -8.76
CA GLY A 110 -9.20 -17.46 -7.94
C GLY A 110 -8.25 -16.91 -6.89
N PHE A 111 -8.28 -15.60 -6.59
CA PHE A 111 -7.58 -15.06 -5.42
C PHE A 111 -8.30 -15.41 -4.13
N SER A 112 -7.57 -15.43 -3.01
CA SER A 112 -8.13 -15.61 -1.68
C SER A 112 -7.53 -14.63 -0.67
N HIS A 113 -8.36 -14.13 0.25
CA HIS A 113 -7.88 -13.28 1.34
C HIS A 113 -6.87 -14.03 2.21
N LEU A 114 -5.74 -13.40 2.55
CA LEU A 114 -4.70 -13.93 3.46
C LEU A 114 -4.32 -15.40 3.18
N ASP A 115 -4.07 -15.73 1.91
CA ASP A 115 -3.59 -17.05 1.48
C ASP A 115 -2.07 -16.99 1.19
N THR A 116 -1.47 -18.04 0.63
CA THR A 116 -0.03 -18.11 0.30
C THR A 116 0.27 -18.32 -1.19
N ASN A 117 -0.70 -18.82 -1.97
CA ASN A 117 -0.48 -19.14 -3.38
C ASN A 117 -0.99 -18.06 -4.33
N LYS A 118 -2.29 -17.73 -4.23
CA LYS A 118 -2.94 -16.67 -5.00
C LYS A 118 -3.75 -15.81 -4.07
N TRP A 119 -3.19 -14.68 -3.63
CA TRP A 119 -3.70 -14.00 -2.44
C TRP A 119 -3.85 -12.49 -2.58
N ILE A 120 -4.76 -11.95 -1.76
CA ILE A 120 -4.92 -10.52 -1.55
C ILE A 120 -4.83 -10.18 -0.06
N ILE A 121 -4.20 -9.06 0.27
CA ILE A 121 -4.21 -8.51 1.62
C ILE A 121 -4.58 -7.02 1.60
N GLU A 122 -5.41 -6.61 2.56
CA GLU A 122 -5.54 -5.22 2.95
C GLU A 122 -4.29 -4.83 3.73
N CYS A 123 -3.54 -3.85 3.25
CA CYS A 123 -2.38 -3.29 3.93
C CYS A 123 -2.62 -1.82 4.28
N TYR A 124 -1.76 -1.27 5.14
CA TYR A 124 -1.83 0.13 5.50
C TYR A 124 -0.42 0.75 5.59
N PRO A 125 -0.01 1.62 4.65
CA PRO A 125 1.35 2.14 4.58
C PRO A 125 1.81 2.88 5.84
N HIS A 126 0.96 3.69 6.48
CA HIS A 126 1.38 4.48 7.65
C HIS A 126 1.94 3.65 8.82
N PRO A 127 1.24 2.64 9.37
CA PRO A 127 1.82 1.77 10.39
C PRO A 127 2.91 0.85 9.82
N SER A 128 2.85 0.47 8.55
CA SER A 128 3.88 -0.36 7.93
C SER A 128 5.24 0.35 7.87
N LEU A 129 5.26 1.64 7.49
CA LEU A 129 6.47 2.47 7.49
C LEU A 129 7.08 2.60 8.88
N ILE A 130 6.23 2.69 9.90
CA ILE A 130 6.63 2.72 11.30
C ILE A 130 7.42 1.44 11.65
N GLU A 131 6.93 0.28 11.25
CA GLU A 131 7.52 -1.01 11.60
C GLU A 131 8.77 -1.30 10.75
N ILE A 132 8.67 -1.11 9.43
CA ILE A 132 9.73 -1.37 8.45
C ILE A 132 10.98 -0.53 8.74
N PHE A 133 10.80 0.74 9.13
CA PHE A 133 11.90 1.70 9.31
C PHE A 133 12.14 2.10 10.78
N GLY A 134 11.45 1.47 11.74
CA GLY A 134 11.59 1.80 13.16
C GLY A 134 11.21 3.24 13.52
N LEU A 135 10.33 3.89 12.75
CA LEU A 135 10.00 5.31 12.96
C LEU A 135 9.23 5.51 14.27
N PRO A 136 9.50 6.57 15.05
CA PRO A 136 8.78 6.80 16.31
C PRO A 136 7.28 7.08 16.09
N GLU A 137 6.93 7.76 15.01
CA GLU A 137 5.54 8.09 14.62
C GLU A 137 5.34 8.03 13.10
N ARG A 138 4.12 8.26 12.62
CA ARG A 138 3.81 8.28 11.19
C ARG A 138 4.70 9.29 10.45
N LEU A 139 5.25 8.90 9.31
CA LEU A 139 5.86 9.86 8.40
C LEU A 139 4.77 10.76 7.81
N LYS A 140 4.96 12.09 7.88
CA LYS A 140 4.04 13.08 7.32
C LYS A 140 4.42 13.37 5.87
N TYR A 141 3.72 12.78 4.91
CA TYR A 141 3.92 13.04 3.47
C TYR A 141 2.61 13.30 2.70
N LYS A 142 1.46 12.85 3.24
CA LYS A 142 0.13 13.04 2.62
C LYS A 142 -0.64 14.30 3.06
N LYS A 143 -0.38 14.81 4.28
CA LYS A 143 -1.19 15.86 4.92
C LYS A 143 -0.37 17.10 5.26
N GLY A 144 -1.02 18.27 5.19
CA GLY A 144 -0.44 19.57 5.54
C GLY A 144 -0.11 20.45 4.35
N LYS A 145 0.62 21.55 4.61
CA LYS A 145 1.05 22.52 3.59
C LYS A 145 1.94 21.84 2.54
N LYS A 146 2.00 22.39 1.33
CA LYS A 146 2.84 21.87 0.22
C LYS A 146 4.26 21.51 0.69
N ALA A 147 4.95 22.42 1.37
CA ALA A 147 6.33 22.21 1.82
C ALA A 147 6.49 20.97 2.73
N VAL A 148 5.51 20.70 3.61
CA VAL A 148 5.51 19.52 4.49
C VAL A 148 5.37 18.24 3.67
N LYS A 149 4.46 18.24 2.68
CA LYS A 149 4.25 17.08 1.80
C LYS A 149 5.48 16.78 0.95
N ILE A 150 6.08 17.80 0.34
CA ILE A 150 7.30 17.66 -0.45
C ILE A 150 8.43 17.09 0.41
N LEU A 151 8.72 17.70 1.56
CA LEU A 151 9.76 17.21 2.48
C LEU A 151 9.48 15.77 2.94
N GLY A 152 8.21 15.44 3.21
CA GLY A 152 7.79 14.10 3.58
C GLY A 152 8.01 13.07 2.47
N GLN A 153 7.70 13.41 1.22
CA GLN A 153 7.92 12.54 0.08
C GLN A 153 9.41 12.34 -0.22
N VAL A 154 10.25 13.37 -0.08
CA VAL A 154 11.72 13.23 -0.18
C VAL A 154 12.23 12.24 0.87
N LYS A 155 11.81 12.42 2.14
CA LYS A 155 12.18 11.47 3.21
C LYS A 155 11.70 10.05 2.94
N LEU A 156 10.48 9.89 2.44
CA LEU A 156 9.96 8.56 2.08
C LEU A 156 10.76 7.93 0.94
N ALA A 157 11.14 8.72 -0.06
CA ALA A 157 11.97 8.26 -1.16
C ALA A 157 13.34 7.78 -0.67
N ASP A 158 13.98 8.49 0.26
CA ASP A 158 15.27 8.09 0.84
C ASP A 158 15.15 6.79 1.66
N LEU A 159 14.08 6.65 2.45
CA LEU A 159 13.77 5.41 3.17
C LEU A 159 13.53 4.25 2.20
N ILE A 160 12.79 4.46 1.12
CA ILE A 160 12.58 3.40 0.11
C ILE A 160 13.91 3.00 -0.54
N LYS A 161 14.78 3.97 -0.86
CA LYS A 161 16.11 3.68 -1.42
C LYS A 161 16.96 2.84 -0.45
N SER A 162 16.89 3.08 0.85
CA SER A 162 17.68 2.31 1.81
C SER A 162 17.28 0.83 1.88
N LEU A 163 16.10 0.45 1.41
CA LEU A 163 15.68 -0.96 1.29
C LEU A 163 16.54 -1.75 0.29
N SER A 164 17.36 -1.10 -0.54
CA SER A 164 18.39 -1.78 -1.34
C SER A 164 19.44 -2.47 -0.47
N GLU A 165 19.60 -2.08 0.79
CA GLU A 165 20.57 -2.65 1.73
C GLU A 165 19.91 -3.57 2.77
N SER A 166 18.61 -3.83 2.66
CA SER A 166 17.89 -4.69 3.61
C SER A 166 18.38 -6.15 3.54
N GLU A 167 18.78 -6.69 4.69
CA GLU A 167 19.09 -8.12 4.84
C GLU A 167 17.82 -9.01 4.86
N ILE A 168 16.65 -8.41 5.15
CA ILE A 168 15.38 -9.12 5.27
C ILE A 168 14.74 -9.35 3.89
N LEU A 169 14.63 -8.27 3.13
CA LEU A 169 14.10 -8.25 1.77
C LEU A 169 14.76 -7.10 1.01
N LYS A 170 15.73 -7.44 0.15
CA LYS A 170 16.44 -6.47 -0.67
C LYS A 170 15.49 -5.93 -1.74
N PHE A 171 15.36 -4.62 -1.87
CA PHE A 171 14.49 -4.01 -2.88
C PHE A 171 15.30 -3.29 -3.95
N ILE A 172 15.19 -3.75 -5.19
CA ILE A 172 15.88 -3.20 -6.34
C ILE A 172 14.87 -2.41 -7.17
N ILE A 173 15.12 -1.10 -7.28
CA ILE A 173 14.33 -0.18 -8.10
C ILE A 173 15.19 0.23 -9.31
N PRO A 174 14.86 -0.23 -10.53
CA PRO A 174 15.58 0.18 -11.74
C PRO A 174 15.57 1.70 -11.94
N LYS A 175 16.67 2.23 -12.51
CA LYS A 175 16.87 3.66 -12.80
C LYS A 175 15.72 4.36 -13.52
N GLN A 176 15.00 3.65 -14.39
CA GLN A 176 13.84 4.19 -15.12
C GLN A 176 12.67 4.58 -14.20
N PHE A 177 12.57 3.98 -13.01
CA PHE A 177 11.53 4.27 -12.02
C PHE A 177 12.02 5.20 -10.90
N GLU A 178 13.34 5.38 -10.74
CA GLU A 178 13.95 6.24 -9.71
C GLU A 178 13.52 7.71 -9.80
N LYS A 179 13.01 8.17 -10.95
CA LYS A 179 12.47 9.53 -11.10
C LYS A 179 11.50 9.91 -9.98
N HIS A 180 10.63 8.99 -9.56
CA HIS A 180 9.64 9.24 -8.51
C HIS A 180 10.24 9.33 -7.09
N LEU A 181 11.49 8.90 -6.95
CA LEU A 181 12.28 8.92 -5.73
C LEU A 181 13.39 9.99 -5.78
N ASP A 182 13.49 10.74 -6.88
CA ASP A 182 14.51 11.78 -7.05
C ASP A 182 14.08 13.07 -6.35
N GLU A 183 14.95 13.59 -5.48
CA GLU A 183 14.66 14.80 -4.70
C GLU A 183 14.42 16.03 -5.60
N ALA A 184 15.20 16.19 -6.67
CA ALA A 184 15.06 17.34 -7.57
C ALA A 184 13.74 17.29 -8.35
N TYR A 185 13.27 16.10 -8.73
CA TYR A 185 11.94 15.89 -9.28
C TYR A 185 10.84 16.20 -8.26
N ILE A 186 10.92 15.63 -7.06
CA ILE A 186 9.91 15.80 -6.00
C ILE A 186 9.75 17.28 -5.64
N ASN A 187 10.85 18.03 -5.50
CA ASN A 187 10.82 19.46 -5.19
C ASN A 187 10.10 20.31 -6.24
N LYS A 188 10.00 19.84 -7.49
CA LYS A 188 9.32 20.53 -8.60
C LYS A 188 7.82 20.24 -8.67
N LEU A 189 7.29 19.30 -7.88
CA LEU A 189 5.88 18.91 -7.94
C LEU A 189 4.93 20.05 -7.54
N ILE A 190 3.78 20.11 -8.20
CA ILE A 190 2.74 21.13 -8.01
C ILE A 190 1.33 20.55 -8.19
N GLY A 191 0.35 21.12 -7.49
CA GLY A 191 -1.06 20.74 -7.66
C GLY A 191 -1.28 19.22 -7.55
N LYS A 192 -1.89 18.64 -8.59
CA LYS A 192 -2.21 17.20 -8.65
C LYS A 192 -0.98 16.30 -8.69
N SER A 193 0.15 16.74 -9.24
CA SER A 193 1.34 15.89 -9.35
C SER A 193 1.97 15.54 -8.00
N ILE A 194 1.71 16.33 -6.96
CA ILE A 194 2.08 15.99 -5.58
C ILE A 194 1.33 14.74 -5.12
N LYS A 195 0.02 14.66 -5.40
CA LYS A 195 -0.81 13.51 -5.03
C LYS A 195 -0.45 12.31 -5.90
N THR A 196 -0.26 12.47 -7.21
CA THR A 196 0.19 11.38 -8.08
C THR A 196 1.52 10.76 -7.61
N ASN A 197 2.49 11.57 -7.19
CA ASN A 197 3.75 11.02 -6.67
C ASN A 197 3.60 10.40 -5.27
N GLU A 198 2.70 10.92 -4.43
CA GLU A 198 2.31 10.29 -3.17
C GLU A 198 1.80 8.86 -3.42
N ASP A 199 0.82 8.72 -4.32
CA ASP A 199 0.20 7.43 -4.67
C ASP A 199 1.24 6.44 -5.19
N VAL A 200 2.17 6.92 -6.03
CA VAL A 200 3.31 6.12 -6.51
C VAL A 200 4.14 5.59 -5.34
N LEU A 201 4.56 6.45 -4.42
CA LEU A 201 5.39 6.04 -3.28
C LEU A 201 4.64 5.03 -2.39
N ASP A 202 3.33 5.20 -2.20
CA ASP A 202 2.52 4.24 -1.46
C ASP A 202 2.36 2.91 -2.17
N SER A 203 2.15 2.90 -3.48
CA SER A 203 2.07 1.65 -4.26
C SER A 203 3.38 0.85 -4.18
N ILE A 204 4.52 1.54 -4.18
CA ILE A 204 5.85 0.95 -4.00
C ILE A 204 5.99 0.35 -2.59
N ILE A 205 5.51 1.04 -1.56
CA ILE A 205 5.48 0.50 -0.19
C ILE A 205 4.53 -0.70 -0.08
N CYS A 206 3.36 -0.64 -0.71
CA CYS A 206 2.43 -1.77 -0.77
C CYS A 206 3.10 -2.99 -1.43
N LEU A 207 3.88 -2.79 -2.49
CA LEU A 207 4.61 -3.86 -3.15
C LEU A 207 5.68 -4.46 -2.23
N TYR A 208 6.38 -3.63 -1.45
CA TYR A 208 7.32 -4.11 -0.45
C TYR A 208 6.63 -4.92 0.67
N ILE A 209 5.48 -4.45 1.16
CA ILE A 209 4.62 -5.19 2.10
C ILE A 209 4.20 -6.54 1.50
N ALA A 210 3.84 -6.57 0.21
CA ALA A 210 3.50 -7.80 -0.49
C ALA A 210 4.69 -8.79 -0.49
N GLY A 211 5.90 -8.30 -0.73
CA GLY A 211 7.12 -9.10 -0.65
C GLY A 211 7.36 -9.69 0.75
N LEU A 212 7.21 -8.88 1.81
CA LEU A 212 7.33 -9.35 3.19
C LEU A 212 6.30 -10.42 3.53
N TYR A 213 5.05 -10.23 3.11
CA TYR A 213 3.98 -11.19 3.30
C TYR A 213 4.25 -12.50 2.54
N GLN A 214 4.69 -12.43 1.28
CA GLN A 214 5.04 -13.60 0.47
C GLN A 214 6.19 -14.42 1.07
N LEU A 215 7.16 -13.74 1.68
CA LEU A 215 8.26 -14.35 2.42
C LEU A 215 7.88 -14.85 3.81
N LYS A 216 6.61 -14.73 4.19
CA LYS A 216 6.07 -15.12 5.50
C LYS A 216 6.86 -14.48 6.65
N LYS A 217 7.31 -13.22 6.45
CA LYS A 217 7.95 -12.45 7.52
C LYS A 217 6.93 -12.11 8.60
N SER A 218 7.42 -11.75 9.78
CA SER A 218 6.57 -11.42 10.93
C SER A 218 5.59 -10.30 10.56
N GLY A 219 4.34 -10.47 10.95
CA GLY A 219 3.29 -9.51 10.69
C GLY A 219 2.15 -9.68 11.67
N ARG A 220 1.44 -8.59 11.94
CA ARG A 220 0.27 -8.57 12.80
C ARG A 220 -0.98 -8.41 11.95
N LEU A 221 -1.92 -9.34 12.13
CA LEU A 221 -3.25 -9.26 11.55
C LEU A 221 -4.20 -8.57 12.54
N PHE A 222 -4.85 -7.51 12.09
CA PHE A 222 -5.90 -6.83 12.85
C PHE A 222 -7.25 -7.16 12.21
N GLY A 223 -8.12 -7.90 12.90
CA GLY A 223 -9.40 -8.34 12.34
C GLY A 223 -9.34 -9.75 11.76
N ASP A 224 -10.22 -10.05 10.81
CA ASP A 224 -10.39 -11.40 10.24
C ASP A 224 -11.03 -11.37 8.84
N LYS A 225 -11.07 -12.52 8.16
CA LYS A 225 -11.64 -12.66 6.81
C LYS A 225 -13.16 -12.47 6.77
N GLN A 226 -13.85 -12.45 7.90
CA GLN A 226 -15.32 -12.32 7.96
C GLN A 226 -15.75 -10.86 8.09
N ASN A 227 -15.06 -10.08 8.92
CA ASN A 227 -15.46 -8.71 9.29
C ASN A 227 -14.50 -7.63 8.74
N GLY A 228 -13.48 -8.06 8.00
CA GLY A 228 -12.43 -7.20 7.48
C GLY A 228 -11.19 -7.21 8.36
N TYR A 229 -10.05 -6.96 7.72
CA TYR A 229 -8.75 -7.07 8.35
C TYR A 229 -7.77 -6.06 7.80
N VAL A 230 -6.68 -5.82 8.52
CA VAL A 230 -5.48 -5.12 8.01
C VAL A 230 -4.27 -5.96 8.40
N TRP A 231 -3.38 -6.23 7.46
CA TRP A 231 -2.08 -6.83 7.76
C TRP A 231 -1.01 -5.75 7.80
N VAL A 232 -0.23 -5.74 8.89
CA VAL A 232 0.90 -4.81 9.07
C VAL A 232 2.16 -5.65 9.33
N PRO A 233 3.25 -5.49 8.55
CA PRO A 233 4.51 -6.18 8.84
C PRO A 233 5.04 -5.77 10.22
N GLN A 234 5.88 -6.60 10.83
CA GLN A 234 6.50 -6.30 12.12
C GLN A 234 8.02 -6.50 12.01
N GLY A 235 8.76 -5.60 12.67
CA GLY A 235 10.22 -5.62 12.68
C GLY A 235 10.84 -4.73 11.61
N MET A 236 12.03 -4.23 11.93
CA MET A 236 12.81 -3.35 11.07
C MET A 236 13.43 -4.14 9.91
N CYS A 237 13.41 -3.54 8.73
CA CYS A 237 14.02 -4.11 7.53
C CYS A 237 15.37 -3.46 7.21
N VAL A 238 15.65 -2.29 7.78
CA VAL A 238 16.88 -1.50 7.65
C VAL A 238 17.18 -0.78 8.96
#